data_AF-A0A7C8ZYL4-F1
#
_entry.id   AF-A0A7C8ZYL4-F1
#
_cell.length_a   1.000
_cell.length_b   1.000
_cell.length_c   1.000
_cell.angle_alpha   90.00
_cell.angle_beta   90.00
_cell.angle_gamma   90.00
#
_symmetry.space_group_name_H-M   'P 1'
#
loop_
_entity.id
_entity.type
_entity.pdbx_description
1 polymer ?
#
loop_
_entity_poly.entity_id
_entity_poly.type
_entity_poly.pdbx_seq_one_letter_code
_entity_poly.pdbx_strand_id
1 'polypeptide(L)'
;MAVFRFLYLLFLLLSVISLIIPKSTSEPTYLDSVCPITKAFAPNSNYQAKLNTLFHSLSSNASVSAFSSSSANNIVYGLYLCRGDLNTTACSECVSAATT
;
A
#
# COMPACT_ATOMS: atom_id res chain seq x y z
N MET A 1 2.68 46.07 -17.26
CA MET A 1 1.33 45.49 -17.05
C MET A 1 1.07 44.23 -17.86
N ALA A 2 1.45 44.14 -19.15
CA ALA A 2 1.24 42.94 -19.96
C ALA A 2 1.92 41.67 -19.40
N VAL A 3 3.17 41.77 -18.95
CA VAL A 3 3.93 40.64 -18.37
C VAL A 3 3.26 40.08 -17.11
N PHE A 4 2.79 40.96 -16.22
CA PHE A 4 2.11 40.54 -14.99
C PHE A 4 0.78 39.84 -15.27
N ARG A 5 0.03 40.32 -16.28
CA ARG A 5 -1.19 39.65 -16.76
C ARG A 5 -0.89 38.30 -17.38
N PHE A 6 0.18 38.19 -18.17
CA PHE A 6 0.61 36.92 -18.77
C PHE A 6 0.98 35.88 -17.71
N LEU A 7 1.78 36.26 -16.70
CA LEU A 7 2.15 35.39 -15.60
C LEU A 7 0.92 34.93 -14.77
N TYR A 8 -0.02 35.84 -14.52
CA TYR A 8 -1.26 35.52 -13.81
C TYR A 8 -2.15 34.55 -14.60
N LEU A 9 -2.29 34.75 -15.91
CA LEU A 9 -3.04 33.84 -16.78
C LEU A 9 -2.38 32.46 -16.87
N LEU A 10 -1.04 32.40 -16.93
CA LEU A 10 -0.29 31.14 -16.91
C LEU A 10 -0.50 30.38 -15.60
N PHE A 11 -0.47 31.08 -14.45
CA PHE A 11 -0.73 30.47 -13.14
C PHE A 11 -2.17 29.96 -13.01
N LEU A 12 -3.15 30.74 -13.49
CA LEU A 12 -4.54 30.30 -13.58
C LEU A 12 -4.63 29.03 -14.43
N LEU A 13 -4.06 29.03 -15.64
CA LEU A 13 -4.08 27.87 -16.53
C LEU A 13 -3.49 26.61 -15.88
N LEU A 14 -2.33 26.73 -15.21
CA LEU A 14 -1.70 25.62 -14.47
C LEU A 14 -2.58 25.09 -13.33
N SER A 15 -3.26 25.97 -12.61
CA SER A 15 -4.20 25.58 -11.54
C SER A 15 -5.42 24.84 -12.09
N VAL A 16 -5.97 25.28 -13.24
CA VAL A 16 -7.10 24.61 -13.90
C VAL A 16 -6.67 23.25 -14.43
N ILE A 17 -5.47 23.14 -15.04
CA ILE A 17 -4.92 21.86 -15.52
C ILE A 17 -4.79 20.86 -14.37
N SER A 18 -4.34 21.30 -13.20
CA SER A 18 -4.17 20.43 -12.01
C SER A 18 -5.50 19.87 -11.47
N LEU A 19 -6.62 20.55 -11.72
CA LEU A 19 -7.97 20.09 -11.37
C LEU A 19 -8.52 19.04 -12.36
N ILE A 20 -8.04 19.06 -13.61
CA ILE A 20 -8.53 18.17 -14.68
C ILE A 20 -7.78 16.83 -14.67
N ILE A 21 -6.59 16.77 -14.07
CA ILE A 21 -5.85 15.51 -13.93
C ILE A 21 -6.64 14.60 -12.98
N PRO A 22 -7.18 13.46 -13.45
CA PRO A 22 -7.85 12.53 -12.56
C PRO A 22 -6.87 12.09 -11.48
N LYS A 23 -7.28 12.24 -10.22
CA LYS A 23 -6.54 11.69 -9.10
C LYS A 23 -6.49 10.18 -9.33
N SER A 24 -5.31 9.64 -9.63
CA SER A 24 -5.15 8.21 -9.83
C SER A 24 -5.51 7.52 -8.51
N THR A 25 -6.70 6.95 -8.42
CA THR A 25 -7.03 5.99 -7.37
C THR A 25 -6.37 4.69 -7.80
N SER A 26 -5.16 4.43 -7.30
CA SER A 26 -4.56 3.10 -7.42
C SER A 26 -5.33 2.17 -6.50
N GLU A 27 -6.53 1.77 -6.91
CA GLU A 27 -7.21 0.66 -6.25
C GLU A 27 -6.27 -0.55 -6.36
N PRO A 28 -5.95 -1.23 -5.24
CA PRO A 28 -5.00 -2.33 -5.25
C PRO A 28 -5.54 -3.43 -6.18
N THR A 29 -4.97 -3.51 -7.37
CA THR A 29 -5.31 -4.56 -8.34
C THR A 29 -4.46 -5.76 -8.02
N TYR A 30 -5.09 -6.86 -7.61
CA TYR A 30 -4.41 -8.12 -7.41
C TYR A 30 -3.76 -8.57 -8.72
N LEU A 31 -2.44 -8.76 -8.71
CA LEU A 31 -1.68 -9.16 -9.89
C LEU A 31 -1.49 -10.68 -9.92
N ASP A 32 -0.88 -11.24 -8.88
CA ASP A 32 -0.57 -12.67 -8.78
C ASP A 32 -0.23 -13.07 -7.33
N SER A 33 -0.23 -14.37 -7.03
CA SER A 33 0.33 -14.93 -5.80
C SER A 33 0.98 -16.30 -6.05
N VAL A 34 2.04 -16.58 -5.28
CA VAL A 34 2.75 -17.85 -5.34
C VAL A 34 2.55 -18.60 -4.03
N CYS A 35 1.80 -19.71 -4.08
CA CYS A 35 1.55 -20.57 -2.94
C CYS A 35 2.12 -21.99 -3.19
N PRO A 36 2.90 -22.56 -2.26
CA PRO A 36 3.39 -23.93 -2.40
C PRO A 36 2.23 -24.95 -2.26
N ILE A 37 1.91 -25.64 -3.35
CA ILE A 37 0.78 -26.59 -3.47
C ILE A 37 0.86 -27.73 -2.43
N THR A 38 2.07 -28.12 -2.02
CA THR A 38 2.31 -29.29 -1.15
C THR A 38 2.47 -28.95 0.33
N LYS A 39 2.39 -27.67 0.72
CA LYS A 39 2.68 -27.20 2.09
C LYS A 39 1.50 -26.49 2.75
N ALA A 40 0.31 -27.07 2.66
CA ALA A 40 -0.82 -26.60 3.43
C ALA A 40 -0.62 -26.90 4.93
N PHE A 41 -0.88 -25.93 5.80
CA PHE A 41 -0.93 -26.14 7.24
C PHE A 41 -2.34 -26.59 7.66
N ALA A 42 -2.42 -27.32 8.78
CA ALA A 42 -3.71 -27.75 9.31
C ALA A 42 -4.56 -26.53 9.77
N PRO A 43 -5.88 -26.56 9.56
CA PRO A 43 -6.78 -25.52 10.07
C PRO A 43 -6.72 -25.46 11.60
N ASN A 44 -6.89 -24.27 12.17
CA ASN A 44 -6.77 -23.95 13.60
C ASN A 44 -5.41 -24.32 14.21
N SER A 45 -4.36 -24.43 13.40
CA SER A 45 -3.01 -24.70 13.89
C SER A 45 -2.38 -23.47 14.55
N ASN A 46 -1.38 -23.71 15.40
CA ASN A 46 -0.52 -22.64 15.92
C ASN A 46 0.11 -21.82 14.76
N TYR A 47 0.43 -22.48 13.63
CA TYR A 47 0.94 -21.78 12.45
C TYR A 47 -0.07 -20.75 11.91
N GLN A 48 -1.35 -21.12 11.78
CA GLN A 48 -2.40 -20.20 11.37
C GLN A 48 -2.53 -19.00 12.31
N ALA A 49 -2.52 -19.23 13.64
CA ALA A 49 -2.59 -18.15 14.62
C ALA A 49 -1.38 -17.19 14.53
N LYS A 50 -0.18 -17.73 14.31
CA LYS A 50 1.04 -16.94 14.11
C LYS A 50 1.02 -16.17 12.79
N LEU A 51 0.50 -16.77 11.71
CA LEU A 51 0.31 -16.10 10.42
C LEU A 51 -0.66 -14.92 10.55
N ASN A 52 -1.80 -15.10 11.23
CA ASN A 52 -2.76 -14.02 11.47
C ASN A 52 -2.15 -12.88 12.30
N THR A 53 -1.34 -13.21 13.31
CA THR A 53 -0.62 -12.21 14.12
C THR A 53 0.35 -11.40 13.26
N LEU A 54 1.09 -12.08 12.37
CA LEU A 54 2.01 -11.44 11.43
C LEU A 54 1.26 -10.50 10.48
N PHE A 55 0.16 -10.95 9.88
CA PHE A 55 -0.69 -10.14 8.99
C PHE A 55 -1.21 -8.88 9.68
N HIS A 56 -1.73 -9.00 10.90
CA HIS A 56 -2.15 -7.84 11.69
C HIS A 56 -0.99 -6.86 11.95
N SER A 57 0.20 -7.37 12.29
CA SER A 57 1.39 -6.54 12.53
C SER A 57 1.82 -5.78 11.26
N LEU A 58 1.83 -6.43 10.10
CA LEU A 58 2.20 -5.81 8.83
C LEU A 58 1.19 -4.73 8.41
N SER A 59 -0.11 -5.02 8.48
CA SER A 59 -1.17 -4.06 8.10
C SER A 59 -1.21 -2.84 9.02
N SER A 60 -0.97 -3.04 10.32
CA SER A 60 -0.85 -1.91 11.25
C SER A 60 0.34 -1.00 10.92
N ASN A 61 1.48 -1.57 10.52
CA ASN A 61 2.70 -0.82 10.22
C ASN A 61 2.62 -0.04 8.89
N ALA A 62 1.78 -0.48 7.95
CA ALA A 62 1.59 0.17 6.65
C ALA A 62 1.06 1.62 6.74
N SER A 63 0.45 1.98 7.87
CA SER A 63 0.05 3.36 8.17
C SER A 63 1.22 4.29 8.48
N VAL A 64 2.40 3.74 8.82
CA VAL A 64 3.58 4.49 9.28
C VAL A 64 4.70 4.51 8.24
N SER A 65 4.95 3.37 7.57
CA SER A 65 6.05 3.26 6.60
C SER A 65 5.62 2.52 5.33
N ALA A 66 6.29 2.82 4.21
CA ALA A 66 6.09 2.11 2.94
C ALA A 66 6.76 0.73 2.89
N PHE A 67 7.55 0.39 3.92
CA PHE A 67 8.23 -0.89 4.06
C PHE A 67 8.32 -1.25 5.54
N SER A 68 8.04 -2.51 5.86
CA SER A 68 8.33 -3.09 7.16
C SER A 68 8.41 -4.61 7.04
N SER A 69 9.17 -5.22 7.95
CA SER A 69 9.26 -6.66 8.12
C SER A 69 8.94 -7.02 9.57
N SER A 70 8.27 -8.14 9.76
CA SER A 70 7.90 -8.62 11.09
C SER A 70 8.00 -10.13 11.15
N SER A 71 7.95 -10.67 12.37
CA SER A 71 7.88 -12.11 12.59
C SER A 71 6.95 -12.41 13.76
N ALA A 72 6.29 -13.57 13.69
CA ALA A 72 5.50 -14.11 14.79
C ALA A 72 6.32 -15.21 15.48
N ASN A 73 6.93 -14.86 16.62
CA ASN A 73 7.75 -15.74 17.45
C ASN A 73 8.89 -16.45 16.69
N ASN A 74 9.50 -15.84 15.67
CA ASN A 74 10.52 -16.49 14.83
C ASN A 74 10.05 -17.79 14.16
N ILE A 75 8.74 -17.98 13.98
CA ILE A 75 8.15 -19.14 13.29
C ILE A 75 7.69 -18.74 11.88
N VAL A 76 7.00 -17.60 11.80
CA VAL A 76 6.49 -17.05 10.54
C VAL A 76 7.13 -15.69 10.34
N TYR A 77 7.62 -15.44 9.13
CA TYR A 77 8.31 -14.24 8.73
C TYR A 77 7.59 -13.63 7.54
N GLY A 78 7.54 -12.31 7.47
CA GLY A 78 6.95 -11.62 6.34
C GLY A 78 7.33 -10.15 6.31
N LEU A 79 7.10 -9.54 5.15
CA LEU A 79 7.32 -8.13 4.91
C LEU A 79 6.28 -7.64 3.91
N TYR A 80 6.10 -6.32 3.87
CA TYR A 80 5.43 -5.67 2.76
C TYR A 80 6.35 -4.59 2.16
N LEU A 81 6.10 -4.27 0.90
CA LEU A 81 6.73 -3.17 0.20
C LEU A 81 5.67 -2.47 -0.66
N CYS A 82 5.38 -1.22 -0.32
CA CYS A 82 4.55 -0.35 -1.12
C CYS A 82 5.38 0.34 -2.21
N ARG A 83 4.72 0.74 -3.30
CA ARG A 83 5.35 1.53 -4.35
C ARG A 83 5.74 2.92 -3.79
N GLY A 84 6.93 3.41 -4.11
CA GLY A 84 7.53 4.58 -3.45
C GLY A 84 6.85 5.94 -3.72
N ASP A 85 5.93 6.00 -4.68
CA ASP A 85 5.11 7.16 -5.03
C ASP A 85 3.73 7.17 -4.34
N LEU A 86 3.39 6.12 -3.58
CA LEU A 86 2.14 6.05 -2.81
C LEU A 86 2.28 6.79 -1.47
N ASN A 87 1.19 7.44 -1.05
CA ASN A 87 1.08 7.93 0.33
C ASN A 87 0.78 6.77 1.30
N THR A 88 0.92 7.03 2.61
CA THR A 88 0.72 6.02 3.66
C THR A 88 -0.71 5.48 3.70
N THR A 89 -1.71 6.28 3.34
CA THR A 89 -3.11 5.83 3.25
C THR A 89 -3.29 4.76 2.18
N ALA A 90 -2.85 5.04 0.95
CA ALA A 90 -2.93 4.09 -0.16
C ALA A 90 -2.08 2.83 0.10
N CYS A 91 -0.93 2.99 0.74
CA CYS A 91 -0.11 1.86 1.19
C CYS A 91 -0.85 1.00 2.22
N SER A 92 -1.46 1.63 3.24
CA SER A 92 -2.22 0.95 4.28
C SER A 92 -3.42 0.18 3.72
N GLU A 93 -4.16 0.78 2.77
CA GLU A 93 -5.28 0.12 2.10
C GLU A 93 -4.81 -1.11 1.30
N CYS A 94 -3.71 -0.98 0.56
CA CYS A 94 -3.13 -2.07 -0.22
C CYS A 94 -2.67 -3.25 0.66
N VAL A 95 -1.94 -2.96 1.75
CA VAL A 95 -1.46 -4.01 2.66
C VAL A 95 -2.62 -4.67 3.42
N SER A 96 -3.64 -3.89 3.81
CA SER A 96 -4.86 -4.42 4.43
C SER A 96 -5.59 -5.38 3.48
N ALA A 97 -5.72 -5.02 2.20
CA ALA A 97 -6.34 -5.89 1.19
C ALA A 97 -5.51 -7.17 0.94
N ALA A 98 -4.18 -7.08 0.96
CA ALA A 98 -3.29 -8.23 0.72
C ALA A 98 -3.20 -9.22 1.89
N THR A 99 -3.71 -8.87 3.07
CA THR A 99 -3.60 -9.66 4.31
C THR A 99 -4.93 -10.18 4.84
N THR A 100 -6.02 -9.96 4.08
CA THR A 100 -7.38 -10.46 4.36
C THR A 100 -7.69 -11.64 3.46
#